data_AF-A0A7V8X723-F1
#
_entry.id   AF-A0A7V8X723-F1
#
_cell.length_a   1.000
_cell.length_b   1.000
_cell.length_c   1.000
_cell.angle_alpha   90.00
_cell.angle_beta   90.00
_cell.angle_gamma   90.00
#
_symmetry.space_group_name_H-M   'P 1'
#
loop_
_entity.id
_entity.type
_entity.pdbx_description
1 polymer ?
#
loop_
_entity_poly.entity_id
_entity_poly.type
_entity_poly.pdbx_seq_one_letter_code
_entity_poly.pdbx_strand_id
1 'polypeptide(L)'
;MSRFLRSTVTIEHTFLLGLLALSGIATESLASGNVHASLWLLAIGGGALGIVLGTLRTADSLAHVLAIGIGAAGTIAFTAYLQSPAAESLTFLERVRQIGGNLRDWYLGATPQDELEQLLVMILLQLIVWLVSYLSAWSLARQRWLTVALVLPAILLLGSMLFGSGTRDGLLELYLIVAIVLLARVTYVRRHHGHGPSSEQKDGAGWGLSSLLPAFVIALLVVGVGTAAPAGFSSSAVRPMAEYASSQYIEAQDRTLDWISGKLDLSGSGTASLDSFPRYTAFDDAFSVGGDLNLSDRPEVLVRTQSVAPYLSAQSYDSYTGRGWESTVEDTFEAERPDGVRYSPELTFRPGQELPYSFDERISVQMEVTSLTPVGETMFHSGMYQTADERASVRMSWRQLDEEPFLLRAMDLSTIPPDLTGVASLLLQASDLSEEGESGLLYPADSADRERLLSMQRQLEDRFIGVRWTVADDGRIDTMLVTGQVPV
;
A
#
# COMPACT_ATOMS: atom_id res chain seq x y z
N MET A 1 -42.73 25.09 -18.61
CA MET A 1 -42.04 23.80 -18.35
C MET A 1 -41.75 22.99 -19.61
N SER A 2 -42.66 22.82 -20.58
CA SER A 2 -42.43 21.92 -21.74
C SER A 2 -41.38 22.39 -22.78
N ARG A 3 -41.13 23.70 -22.94
CA ARG A 3 -40.03 24.22 -23.78
C ARG A 3 -38.64 24.09 -23.13
N PHE A 4 -38.57 23.99 -21.81
CA PHE A 4 -37.31 23.88 -21.07
C PHE A 4 -36.77 22.44 -21.06
N LEU A 5 -37.66 21.45 -21.18
CA LEU A 5 -37.30 20.02 -21.20
C LEU A 5 -36.91 19.48 -22.59
N ARG A 6 -37.20 20.21 -23.69
CA ARG A 6 -36.86 19.74 -25.05
C ARG A 6 -35.44 20.06 -25.52
N SER A 7 -34.62 20.76 -24.73
CA SER A 7 -33.24 21.11 -25.13
C SER A 7 -32.14 20.55 -24.22
N THR A 8 -32.46 19.67 -23.25
CA THR A 8 -31.54 19.33 -22.16
C THR A 8 -30.56 18.21 -22.49
N VAL A 9 -30.87 17.31 -23.44
CA VAL A 9 -29.91 16.30 -23.90
C VAL A 9 -29.27 16.80 -25.18
N THR A 10 -28.20 17.56 -25.02
CA THR A 10 -27.34 17.91 -26.16
C THR A 10 -26.37 16.77 -26.47
N ILE A 11 -25.85 16.75 -27.70
CA ILE A 11 -24.90 15.73 -28.17
C ILE A 11 -23.65 15.65 -27.25
N GLU A 12 -23.23 16.78 -26.67
CA GLU A 12 -22.10 16.82 -25.73
C GLU A 12 -22.36 15.97 -24.48
N HIS A 13 -23.59 15.95 -23.97
CA HIS A 13 -23.97 15.15 -22.81
C HIS A 13 -23.94 13.65 -23.13
N THR A 14 -24.36 13.25 -24.33
CA THR A 14 -24.31 11.84 -24.76
C THR A 14 -22.87 11.34 -24.86
N PHE A 15 -21.97 12.13 -25.44
CA PHE A 15 -20.55 11.77 -25.48
C PHE A 15 -19.94 11.69 -24.08
N LEU A 16 -20.26 12.63 -23.19
CA LEU A 16 -19.78 12.58 -21.81
C LEU A 16 -20.28 11.32 -21.09
N LEU A 17 -21.57 10.98 -21.19
CA LEU A 17 -22.09 9.76 -20.58
C LEU A 17 -21.40 8.50 -21.15
N GLY A 18 -21.04 8.51 -22.44
CA GLY A 18 -20.22 7.46 -23.04
C GLY A 18 -18.83 7.35 -22.40
N LEU A 19 -18.14 8.47 -22.19
CA LEU A 19 -16.84 8.49 -21.48
C LEU A 19 -16.94 7.99 -20.04
N LEU A 20 -18.00 8.40 -19.33
CA LEU A 20 -18.27 7.94 -17.97
C LEU A 20 -18.56 6.44 -17.92
N ALA A 21 -19.32 5.92 -18.88
CA ALA A 21 -19.56 4.48 -19.01
C ALA A 21 -18.26 3.71 -19.26
N LEU A 22 -17.41 4.18 -20.17
CA LEU A 22 -16.10 3.57 -20.45
C LEU A 22 -15.19 3.55 -19.21
N SER A 23 -15.15 4.66 -18.47
CA SER A 23 -14.41 4.77 -17.22
C SER A 23 -14.95 3.80 -16.15
N GLY A 24 -16.28 3.69 -16.03
CA GLY A 24 -16.94 2.71 -15.17
C GLY A 24 -16.56 1.27 -15.54
N ILE A 25 -16.63 0.91 -16.84
CA ILE A 25 -16.23 -0.42 -17.34
C ILE A 25 -14.76 -0.71 -17.00
N ALA A 26 -13.86 0.26 -17.19
CA ALA A 26 -12.45 0.08 -16.89
C ALA A 26 -12.23 -0.18 -15.39
N THR A 27 -12.93 0.58 -14.54
CA THR A 27 -12.87 0.47 -13.07
C THR A 27 -13.36 -0.90 -12.55
N GLU A 28 -14.17 -1.65 -13.31
CA GLU A 28 -14.59 -3.01 -12.90
C GLU A 28 -13.42 -3.96 -12.71
N SER A 29 -12.29 -3.70 -13.38
CA SER A 29 -11.06 -4.48 -13.20
C SER A 29 -10.41 -4.31 -11.81
N LEU A 30 -10.76 -3.26 -11.06
CA LEU A 30 -10.30 -3.02 -9.69
C LEU A 30 -11.14 -3.74 -8.64
N ALA A 31 -12.36 -4.17 -9.00
CA ALA A 31 -13.21 -4.91 -8.10
C ALA A 31 -12.66 -6.34 -7.96
N SER A 32 -12.11 -6.67 -6.80
CA SER A 32 -11.69 -8.04 -6.48
C SER A 32 -12.91 -8.94 -6.30
N GLY A 33 -13.00 -10.05 -7.04
CA GLY A 33 -13.97 -11.14 -6.82
C GLY A 33 -14.97 -11.39 -7.96
N ASN A 34 -15.82 -12.42 -7.78
CA ASN A 34 -16.85 -12.85 -8.74
C ASN A 34 -18.04 -11.88 -8.88
N VAL A 35 -17.98 -10.72 -8.24
CA VAL A 35 -19.04 -9.72 -8.30
C VAL A 35 -18.74 -8.82 -9.49
N HIS A 36 -19.34 -9.13 -10.64
CA HIS A 36 -19.42 -8.20 -11.77
C HIS A 36 -20.30 -7.00 -11.37
N ALA A 37 -19.73 -6.10 -10.57
CA ALA A 37 -20.36 -4.84 -10.25
C ALA A 37 -20.43 -4.08 -11.58
N SER A 38 -21.64 -3.88 -12.10
CA SER A 38 -21.86 -3.11 -13.33
C SER A 38 -21.63 -1.62 -13.04
N LEU A 39 -20.37 -1.24 -12.76
CA LEU A 39 -19.96 0.10 -12.30
C LEU A 39 -20.28 1.16 -13.35
N TRP A 40 -20.36 0.78 -14.62
CA TRP A 40 -20.81 1.65 -15.70
C TRP A 40 -22.24 2.18 -15.50
N LEU A 41 -23.14 1.42 -14.85
CA LEU A 41 -24.49 1.90 -14.52
C LEU A 41 -24.45 3.01 -13.47
N LEU A 42 -23.61 2.86 -12.45
CA LEU A 42 -23.38 3.90 -11.44
C LEU A 42 -22.73 5.14 -12.07
N ALA A 43 -21.78 4.95 -13.00
CA ALA A 43 -21.15 6.05 -13.71
C ALA A 43 -22.16 6.84 -14.55
N ILE A 44 -23.03 6.15 -15.32
CA ILE A 44 -24.11 6.80 -16.07
C ILE A 44 -25.11 7.47 -15.12
N GLY A 45 -25.48 6.82 -14.01
CA GLY A 45 -26.40 7.35 -13.01
C GLY A 45 -25.89 8.65 -12.37
N GLY A 46 -24.65 8.63 -11.88
CA GLY A 46 -23.97 9.80 -11.33
C GLY A 46 -23.83 10.91 -12.38
N GLY A 47 -23.44 10.56 -13.61
CA GLY A 47 -23.34 11.50 -14.73
C GLY A 47 -24.67 12.15 -15.08
N ALA A 48 -25.74 11.37 -15.21
CA ALA A 48 -27.08 11.89 -15.50
C ALA A 48 -27.57 12.83 -14.39
N LEU A 49 -27.35 12.47 -13.12
CA LEU A 49 -27.67 13.35 -12.00
C LEU A 49 -26.85 14.64 -12.04
N GLY A 50 -25.55 14.56 -12.38
CA GLY A 50 -24.68 15.71 -12.55
C GLY A 50 -25.17 16.68 -13.62
N ILE A 51 -25.65 16.16 -14.76
CA ILE A 51 -26.27 16.97 -15.83
C ILE A 51 -27.55 17.65 -15.32
N VAL A 52 -28.42 16.90 -14.66
CA VAL A 52 -29.70 17.43 -14.14
C VAL A 52 -29.42 18.53 -13.10
N LEU A 53 -28.60 18.26 -12.09
CA LEU A 53 -28.28 19.24 -11.04
C LEU A 53 -27.46 20.42 -11.57
N GLY A 54 -26.61 20.21 -12.59
CA GLY A 54 -25.83 21.28 -13.22
C GLY A 54 -26.67 22.24 -14.06
N THR A 55 -27.78 21.74 -14.64
CA THR A 55 -28.73 22.57 -15.40
C THR A 55 -29.77 23.25 -14.52
N LEU A 56 -30.04 22.72 -13.33
CA LEU A 56 -30.92 23.35 -12.35
C LEU A 56 -30.27 24.58 -11.70
N ARG A 57 -31.08 25.59 -11.39
CA ARG A 57 -30.65 26.82 -10.66
C ARG A 57 -30.59 26.61 -9.14
N THR A 58 -30.32 25.40 -8.68
CA THR A 58 -30.11 25.13 -7.26
C THR A 58 -28.80 25.78 -6.78
N ALA A 59 -28.70 26.05 -5.47
CA ALA A 59 -27.45 26.43 -4.85
C ALA A 59 -26.42 25.30 -5.03
N ASP A 60 -25.16 25.66 -5.30
CA ASP A 60 -24.11 24.68 -5.63
C ASP A 60 -23.88 23.70 -4.47
N SER A 61 -23.88 24.20 -3.22
CA SER A 61 -23.79 23.37 -2.02
C SER A 61 -24.91 22.33 -1.90
N LEU A 62 -26.15 22.73 -2.20
CA LEU A 62 -27.29 21.83 -2.16
C LEU A 62 -27.17 20.73 -3.22
N ALA A 63 -26.68 21.06 -4.42
CA ALA A 63 -26.45 20.07 -5.47
C ALA A 63 -25.43 19.01 -5.03
N HIS A 64 -24.33 19.43 -4.38
CA HIS A 64 -23.32 18.50 -3.89
C HIS A 64 -23.83 17.62 -2.74
N VAL A 65 -24.54 18.21 -1.76
CA VAL A 65 -25.15 17.45 -0.65
C VAL A 65 -26.15 16.42 -1.17
N LEU A 66 -26.99 16.80 -2.13
CA LEU A 66 -27.93 15.87 -2.77
C LEU A 66 -27.20 14.75 -3.53
N ALA A 67 -26.13 15.07 -4.27
CA ALA A 67 -25.36 14.07 -5.00
C ALA A 67 -24.65 13.08 -4.09
N ILE A 68 -24.11 13.54 -2.96
CA ILE A 68 -23.50 12.68 -1.94
C ILE A 68 -24.57 11.78 -1.31
N GLY A 69 -25.71 12.35 -0.91
CA GLY A 69 -26.79 11.58 -0.28
C GLY A 69 -27.39 10.52 -1.21
N ILE A 70 -27.68 10.89 -2.47
CA ILE A 70 -28.19 9.96 -3.49
C ILE A 70 -27.11 8.93 -3.85
N GLY A 71 -25.85 9.34 -3.91
CA GLY A 71 -24.72 8.43 -4.16
C GLY A 71 -24.59 7.37 -3.08
N ALA A 72 -24.51 7.77 -1.82
CA ALA A 72 -24.40 6.85 -0.69
C ALA A 72 -25.61 5.89 -0.61
N ALA A 73 -26.83 6.40 -0.77
CA ALA A 73 -28.02 5.56 -0.81
C ALA A 73 -28.02 4.62 -2.03
N GLY A 74 -27.59 5.13 -3.19
CA GLY A 74 -27.52 4.41 -4.46
C GLY A 74 -26.51 3.27 -4.44
N THR A 75 -25.32 3.47 -3.89
CA THR A 75 -24.29 2.43 -3.79
C THR A 75 -24.66 1.34 -2.78
N ILE A 76 -25.27 1.71 -1.64
CA ILE A 76 -25.82 0.73 -0.70
C ILE A 76 -26.92 -0.11 -1.37
N ALA A 77 -27.87 0.55 -2.03
CA ALA A 77 -28.96 -0.12 -2.75
C ALA A 77 -28.44 -1.01 -3.89
N PHE A 78 -27.45 -0.54 -4.64
CA PHE A 78 -26.85 -1.28 -5.75
C PHE A 78 -26.06 -2.49 -5.24
N THR A 79 -25.31 -2.34 -4.15
CA THR A 79 -24.61 -3.45 -3.50
C THR A 79 -25.61 -4.48 -2.95
N ALA A 80 -26.69 -4.03 -2.32
CA ALA A 80 -27.77 -4.91 -1.86
C ALA A 80 -28.45 -5.68 -3.01
N TYR A 81 -28.55 -5.06 -4.18
CA TYR A 81 -29.07 -5.69 -5.40
C TYR A 81 -28.11 -6.72 -5.99
N LEU A 82 -26.80 -6.47 -5.94
CA LEU A 82 -25.76 -7.34 -6.49
C LEU A 82 -25.41 -8.54 -5.61
N GLN A 83 -25.58 -8.44 -4.28
CA GLN A 83 -25.50 -9.61 -3.41
C GLN A 83 -26.53 -10.63 -3.93
N SER A 84 -26.05 -11.74 -4.48
CA SER A 84 -26.83 -12.74 -5.22
C SER A 84 -28.02 -13.29 -4.40
N PRO A 85 -29.09 -13.82 -5.04
CA PRO A 85 -30.18 -14.54 -4.36
C PRO A 85 -29.77 -15.79 -3.58
N ALA A 86 -28.49 -16.17 -3.53
CA ALA A 86 -28.01 -17.29 -2.70
C ALA A 86 -28.34 -17.16 -1.20
N ALA A 87 -28.57 -15.93 -0.71
CA ALA A 87 -29.31 -15.69 0.52
C ALA A 87 -30.82 -15.69 0.22
N GLU A 88 -31.40 -16.87 -0.07
CA GLU A 88 -32.80 -17.03 -0.51
C GLU A 88 -33.84 -16.51 0.50
N SER A 89 -33.43 -16.15 1.71
CA SER A 89 -34.32 -15.75 2.81
C SER A 89 -34.48 -14.25 3.03
N LEU A 90 -33.60 -13.39 2.49
CA LEU A 90 -33.59 -11.95 2.83
C LEU A 90 -34.28 -11.07 1.80
N THR A 91 -35.22 -10.25 2.27
CA THR A 91 -35.86 -9.19 1.48
C THR A 91 -34.83 -8.11 1.11
N PHE A 92 -35.08 -7.35 0.02
CA PHE A 92 -34.20 -6.25 -0.38
C PHE A 92 -33.97 -5.23 0.75
N LEU A 93 -35.01 -4.93 1.54
CA LEU A 93 -34.90 -4.01 2.67
C LEU A 93 -34.01 -4.58 3.78
N GLU A 94 -34.07 -5.89 4.03
CA GLU A 94 -33.17 -6.56 4.99
C GLU A 94 -31.72 -6.50 4.52
N ARG A 95 -31.45 -6.69 3.22
CA ARG A 95 -30.10 -6.57 2.66
C ARG A 95 -29.54 -5.16 2.82
N VAL A 96 -30.34 -4.13 2.53
CA VAL A 96 -29.96 -2.72 2.76
C VAL A 96 -29.69 -2.45 4.24
N ARG A 97 -30.55 -2.97 5.14
CA ARG A 97 -30.35 -2.83 6.59
C ARG A 97 -29.11 -3.57 7.08
N GLN A 98 -28.80 -4.74 6.52
CA GLN A 98 -27.61 -5.51 6.85
C GLN A 98 -26.35 -4.75 6.43
N ILE A 99 -26.28 -4.25 5.21
CA ILE A 99 -25.15 -3.43 4.74
C ILE A 99 -25.02 -2.16 5.59
N GLY A 100 -26.13 -1.49 5.92
CA GLY A 100 -26.14 -0.33 6.80
C GLY A 100 -25.66 -0.65 8.23
N GLY A 101 -26.03 -1.81 8.77
CA GLY A 101 -25.55 -2.31 10.05
C GLY A 101 -24.04 -2.56 10.02
N ASN A 102 -23.56 -3.27 9.00
CA ASN A 102 -22.15 -3.54 8.75
C ASN A 102 -21.31 -2.24 8.67
N LEU A 103 -21.78 -1.24 7.93
CA LEU A 103 -21.13 0.08 7.83
C LEU A 103 -21.09 0.80 9.17
N ARG A 104 -22.18 0.75 9.94
CA ARG A 104 -22.25 1.35 11.27
C ARG A 104 -21.30 0.66 12.24
N ASP A 105 -21.29 -0.66 12.25
CA ASP A 105 -20.48 -1.44 13.18
C ASP A 105 -18.98 -1.25 12.89
N TRP A 106 -18.60 -1.20 11.60
CA TRP A 106 -17.26 -0.77 11.17
C TRP A 106 -16.91 0.65 11.66
N TYR A 107 -17.81 1.61 11.47
CA TYR A 107 -17.62 3.00 11.93
C TYR A 107 -17.44 3.10 13.46
N LEU A 108 -18.04 2.19 14.22
CA LEU A 108 -17.91 2.10 15.67
C LEU A 108 -16.67 1.30 16.13
N GLY A 109 -15.80 0.88 15.21
CA GLY A 109 -14.54 0.20 15.53
C GLY A 109 -14.64 -1.32 15.70
N ALA A 110 -15.69 -1.96 15.19
CA ALA A 110 -15.75 -3.42 15.15
C ALA A 110 -14.65 -3.97 14.22
N THR A 111 -13.93 -4.99 14.69
CA THR A 111 -12.87 -5.65 13.91
C THR A 111 -13.47 -6.25 12.63
N PRO A 112 -13.01 -5.83 11.45
CA PRO A 112 -13.56 -6.35 10.20
C PRO A 112 -13.30 -7.86 10.06
N GLN A 113 -14.29 -8.58 9.56
CA GLN A 113 -14.07 -9.89 8.95
C GLN A 113 -13.71 -9.67 7.48
N ASP A 114 -12.96 -10.58 6.85
CA ASP A 114 -12.51 -10.45 5.45
C ASP A 114 -13.66 -10.10 4.46
N GLU A 115 -14.85 -10.67 4.67
CA GLU A 115 -16.04 -10.36 3.86
C GLU A 115 -16.53 -8.91 4.02
N LEU A 116 -16.41 -8.35 5.24
CA LEU A 116 -16.75 -6.97 5.53
C LEU A 116 -15.77 -6.02 4.84
N GLU A 117 -14.47 -6.32 4.87
CA GLU A 117 -13.46 -5.50 4.20
C GLU A 117 -13.70 -5.43 2.69
N GLN A 118 -13.97 -6.57 2.06
CA GLN A 118 -14.28 -6.62 0.63
C GLN A 118 -15.56 -5.83 0.31
N LEU A 119 -16.60 -5.93 1.16
CA LEU A 119 -17.84 -5.16 1.02
C LEU A 119 -17.58 -3.65 1.12
N LEU A 120 -16.76 -3.22 2.09
CA LEU A 120 -16.43 -1.81 2.30
C LEU A 120 -15.64 -1.24 1.12
N VAL A 121 -14.62 -1.96 0.64
CA VAL A 121 -13.84 -1.57 -0.54
C VAL A 121 -14.73 -1.45 -1.77
N MET A 122 -15.64 -2.42 -1.96
CA MET A 122 -16.61 -2.38 -3.07
C MET A 122 -17.54 -1.16 -2.98
N ILE A 123 -18.13 -0.87 -1.82
CA ILE A 123 -19.01 0.29 -1.61
C ILE A 123 -18.24 1.60 -1.82
N LEU A 124 -17.00 1.68 -1.34
CA LEU A 124 -16.13 2.84 -1.52
C LEU A 124 -15.82 3.06 -3.01
N LEU A 125 -15.44 2.01 -3.73
CA LEU A 125 -15.15 2.09 -5.17
C LEU A 125 -16.38 2.54 -5.96
N GLN A 126 -17.56 1.97 -5.66
CA GLN A 126 -18.83 2.40 -6.24
C GLN A 126 -19.12 3.88 -5.98
N LEU A 127 -18.85 4.37 -4.76
CA LEU A 127 -19.07 5.76 -4.38
C LEU A 127 -18.11 6.69 -5.10
N ILE A 128 -16.84 6.30 -5.25
CA ILE A 128 -15.85 7.05 -6.02
C ILE A 128 -16.29 7.18 -7.49
N VAL A 129 -16.69 6.08 -8.13
CA VAL A 129 -17.19 6.10 -9.53
C VAL A 129 -18.39 7.02 -9.66
N TRP A 130 -19.34 6.95 -8.73
CA TRP A 130 -20.51 7.83 -8.69
C TRP A 130 -20.12 9.31 -8.58
N LEU A 131 -19.28 9.66 -7.60
CA LEU A 131 -18.89 11.04 -7.30
C LEU A 131 -18.05 11.65 -8.43
N VAL A 132 -17.11 10.90 -8.99
CA VAL A 132 -16.32 11.32 -10.15
C VAL A 132 -17.23 11.57 -11.34
N SER A 133 -18.16 10.65 -11.62
CA SER A 133 -19.07 10.78 -12.76
C SER A 133 -20.02 11.97 -12.60
N TYR A 134 -20.57 12.14 -11.39
CA TYR A 134 -21.37 13.30 -11.03
C TYR A 134 -20.58 14.60 -11.20
N LEU A 135 -19.38 14.71 -10.63
CA LEU A 135 -18.59 15.94 -10.64
C LEU A 135 -18.17 16.31 -12.05
N SER A 136 -17.82 15.33 -12.88
CA SER A 136 -17.47 15.50 -14.29
C SER A 136 -18.62 16.07 -15.10
N ALA A 137 -19.80 15.47 -14.94
CA ALA A 137 -21.03 15.91 -15.59
C ALA A 137 -21.51 17.27 -15.11
N TRP A 138 -21.51 17.50 -13.80
CA TRP A 138 -21.91 18.76 -13.20
C TRP A 138 -20.98 19.90 -13.65
N SER A 139 -19.67 19.67 -13.67
CA SER A 139 -18.67 20.67 -14.10
C SER A 139 -18.86 21.08 -15.56
N LEU A 140 -19.17 20.11 -16.45
CA LEU A 140 -19.47 20.42 -17.84
C LEU A 140 -20.81 21.17 -17.98
N ALA A 141 -21.87 20.72 -17.31
CA ALA A 141 -23.20 21.29 -17.44
C ALA A 141 -23.31 22.70 -16.82
N ARG A 142 -22.71 22.90 -15.64
CA ARG A 142 -22.81 24.15 -14.86
C ARG A 142 -21.77 25.19 -15.27
N GLN A 143 -20.50 24.80 -15.28
CA GLN A 143 -19.37 25.73 -15.45
C GLN A 143 -18.73 25.64 -16.84
N ARG A 144 -19.12 24.62 -17.63
CA ARG A 144 -18.49 24.27 -18.91
C ARG A 144 -16.99 23.97 -18.74
N TRP A 145 -16.57 23.44 -17.60
CA TRP A 145 -15.18 23.09 -17.34
C TRP A 145 -14.86 21.75 -17.99
N LEU A 146 -14.44 21.81 -19.25
CA LEU A 146 -14.15 20.64 -20.07
C LEU A 146 -12.97 19.83 -19.52
N THR A 147 -11.96 20.51 -18.96
CA THR A 147 -10.79 19.84 -18.35
C THR A 147 -11.21 18.91 -17.23
N VAL A 148 -12.00 19.38 -16.27
CA VAL A 148 -12.50 18.54 -15.15
C VAL A 148 -13.37 17.40 -15.67
N ALA A 149 -14.24 17.68 -16.65
CA ALA A 149 -15.15 16.69 -17.22
C ALA A 149 -14.43 15.53 -17.93
N LEU A 150 -13.22 15.76 -18.46
CA LEU A 150 -12.40 14.75 -19.13
C LEU A 150 -11.38 14.13 -18.17
N VAL A 151 -10.66 14.93 -17.38
CA VAL A 151 -9.55 14.46 -16.57
C VAL A 151 -10.00 13.52 -15.46
N LEU A 152 -11.10 13.82 -14.75
CA LEU A 152 -11.55 12.96 -13.66
C LEU A 152 -11.88 11.51 -14.08
N PRO A 153 -12.68 11.25 -15.13
CA PRO A 153 -12.93 9.88 -15.57
C PRO A 153 -11.70 9.24 -16.23
N ALA A 154 -10.78 10.03 -16.80
CA ALA A 154 -9.50 9.52 -17.27
C ALA A 154 -8.62 9.02 -16.11
N ILE A 155 -8.62 9.71 -14.95
CA ILE A 155 -7.89 9.26 -13.74
C ILE A 155 -8.39 7.89 -13.30
N LEU A 156 -9.71 7.65 -13.27
CA LEU A 156 -10.26 6.34 -12.92
C LEU A 156 -9.84 5.26 -13.91
N LEU A 157 -9.88 5.56 -15.21
CA LEU A 157 -9.46 4.63 -16.25
C LEU A 157 -7.96 4.31 -16.13
N LEU A 158 -7.10 5.31 -15.94
CA LEU A 158 -5.66 5.11 -15.75
C LEU A 158 -5.34 4.36 -14.45
N GLY A 159 -6.02 4.67 -13.35
CA GLY A 159 -5.90 3.92 -12.10
C GLY A 159 -6.29 2.46 -12.28
N SER A 160 -7.35 2.18 -13.05
CA SER A 160 -7.73 0.81 -13.37
C SER A 160 -6.69 0.07 -14.21
N MET A 161 -5.96 0.77 -15.09
CA MET A 161 -4.87 0.17 -15.85
C MET A 161 -3.62 -0.06 -15.01
N LEU A 162 -3.35 0.83 -14.06
CA LEU A 162 -2.17 0.74 -13.19
C LEU A 162 -2.29 -0.36 -12.15
N PHE A 163 -3.49 -0.55 -11.58
CA PHE A 163 -3.70 -1.48 -10.47
C PHE A 163 -4.56 -2.71 -10.83
N GLY A 164 -5.26 -2.72 -11.96
CA GLY A 164 -6.14 -3.80 -12.38
C GLY A 164 -5.42 -4.88 -13.20
N SER A 165 -5.61 -6.15 -12.85
CA SER A 165 -4.95 -7.30 -13.50
C SER A 165 -5.59 -7.75 -14.83
N GLY A 166 -6.51 -6.98 -15.40
CA GLY A 166 -7.32 -7.42 -16.54
C GLY A 166 -8.08 -6.31 -17.26
N THR A 167 -7.51 -5.11 -17.35
CA THR A 167 -8.10 -4.05 -18.17
C THR A 167 -8.18 -4.52 -19.63
N ARG A 168 -9.32 -4.28 -20.28
CA ARG A 168 -9.51 -4.66 -21.68
C ARG A 168 -8.64 -3.76 -22.57
N ASP A 169 -7.80 -4.39 -23.36
CA ASP A 169 -7.05 -3.75 -24.44
C ASP A 169 -8.00 -2.88 -25.29
N GLY A 170 -7.60 -1.65 -25.60
CA GLY A 170 -8.40 -0.74 -26.43
C GLY A 170 -9.31 0.24 -25.69
N LEU A 171 -9.53 0.10 -24.38
CA LEU A 171 -10.43 1.00 -23.65
C LEU A 171 -9.90 2.44 -23.56
N LEU A 172 -8.59 2.61 -23.35
CA LEU A 172 -7.96 3.94 -23.32
C LEU A 172 -8.05 4.61 -24.70
N GLU A 173 -7.78 3.86 -25.76
CA GLU A 173 -7.86 4.32 -27.14
C GLU A 173 -9.28 4.79 -27.47
N LEU A 174 -10.28 3.98 -27.13
CA LEU A 174 -11.68 4.32 -27.32
C LEU A 174 -12.08 5.55 -26.50
N TYR A 175 -11.62 5.63 -25.25
CA TYR A 175 -11.83 6.79 -24.40
C TYR A 175 -11.24 8.06 -25.02
N LEU A 176 -9.99 8.01 -25.49
CA LEU A 176 -9.31 9.15 -26.14
C LEU A 176 -10.02 9.59 -27.41
N ILE A 177 -10.48 8.65 -28.24
CA ILE A 177 -11.25 8.98 -29.46
C ILE A 177 -12.50 9.78 -29.10
N VAL A 178 -13.28 9.30 -28.14
CA VAL A 178 -14.52 9.97 -27.71
C VAL A 178 -14.23 11.31 -27.04
N ALA A 179 -13.15 11.41 -26.26
CA ALA A 179 -12.73 12.64 -25.59
C ALA A 179 -12.31 13.73 -26.59
N ILE A 180 -11.55 13.38 -27.62
CA ILE A 180 -11.14 14.31 -28.68
C ILE A 180 -12.36 14.83 -29.45
N VAL A 181 -13.32 13.94 -29.78
CA VAL A 181 -14.56 14.34 -30.46
C VAL A 181 -15.38 15.31 -29.60
N LEU A 182 -15.52 15.03 -28.30
CA LEU A 182 -16.19 15.92 -27.36
C LEU A 182 -15.49 17.28 -27.24
N LEU A 183 -14.16 17.28 -27.16
CA LEU A 183 -13.34 18.50 -27.11
C LEU A 183 -13.51 19.35 -28.37
N ALA A 184 -13.41 18.74 -29.55
CA ALA A 184 -13.62 19.42 -30.82
C ALA A 184 -15.04 20.01 -30.92
N ARG A 185 -16.05 19.27 -30.44
CA ARG A 185 -17.43 19.75 -30.43
C ARG A 185 -17.62 20.97 -29.54
N VAL A 186 -17.16 20.90 -28.29
CA VAL A 186 -17.32 21.98 -27.31
C VAL A 186 -16.58 23.25 -27.75
N THR A 187 -15.36 23.10 -28.29
CA THR A 187 -14.56 24.23 -28.81
C THR A 187 -15.20 24.86 -30.04
N TYR A 188 -15.73 24.07 -30.96
CA TYR A 188 -16.45 24.56 -32.14
C TYR A 188 -17.67 25.40 -31.77
N VAL A 189 -18.53 24.87 -30.87
CA VAL A 189 -19.75 25.54 -30.40
C VAL A 189 -19.41 26.88 -29.75
N ARG A 190 -18.38 26.92 -28.90
CA ARG A 190 -17.91 28.17 -28.26
C ARG A 190 -17.47 29.22 -29.28
N ARG A 191 -16.72 28.81 -30.31
CA ARG A 191 -16.20 29.73 -31.33
C ARG A 191 -17.29 30.38 -32.16
N HIS A 192 -18.35 29.63 -32.47
CA HIS A 192 -19.44 30.09 -33.34
C HIS A 192 -20.51 30.89 -32.60
N HIS A 193 -20.73 30.66 -31.30
CA HIS A 193 -21.68 31.45 -30.51
C HIS A 193 -21.12 32.80 -30.01
N GLY A 194 -19.81 33.05 -30.16
CA GLY A 194 -19.16 34.29 -29.73
C GLY A 194 -19.29 35.48 -30.70
N HIS A 195 -19.83 35.28 -31.91
CA HIS A 195 -19.87 36.30 -32.96
C HIS A 195 -21.31 36.79 -33.21
N GLY A 196 -21.72 37.83 -32.47
CA GLY A 196 -22.74 38.86 -32.80
C GLY A 196 -24.14 38.46 -33.34
N PRO A 197 -25.22 39.17 -32.95
CA PRO A 197 -26.61 38.88 -33.36
C PRO A 197 -26.93 39.16 -34.86
N SER A 198 -25.93 39.38 -35.72
CA SER A 198 -26.13 39.86 -37.09
C SER A 198 -26.10 38.78 -38.18
N SER A 199 -25.77 37.53 -37.87
CA SER A 199 -25.95 36.43 -38.82
C SER A 199 -27.27 35.74 -38.54
N GLU A 200 -28.35 36.25 -39.15
CA GLU A 200 -29.56 35.47 -39.46
C GLU A 200 -29.17 34.28 -40.35
N GLN A 201 -28.55 33.27 -39.76
CA GLN A 201 -28.00 32.14 -40.50
C GLN A 201 -28.79 30.90 -40.14
N LYS A 202 -30.00 30.79 -40.72
CA LYS A 202 -30.71 29.54 -41.05
C LYS A 202 -30.38 28.36 -40.12
N ASP A 203 -30.59 28.56 -38.83
CA ASP A 203 -30.31 27.56 -37.80
C ASP A 203 -31.49 26.59 -37.72
N GLY A 204 -31.37 25.49 -38.45
CA GLY A 204 -32.31 24.38 -38.32
C GLY A 204 -31.90 23.21 -39.19
N ALA A 205 -31.47 22.12 -38.54
CA ALA A 205 -31.43 20.75 -39.06
C ALA A 205 -30.18 20.24 -39.83
N GLY A 206 -29.18 21.04 -40.19
CA GLY A 206 -28.07 20.51 -41.03
C GLY A 206 -26.79 20.01 -40.33
N TRP A 207 -26.51 20.43 -39.10
CA TRP A 207 -25.11 20.48 -38.60
C TRP A 207 -24.81 19.57 -37.40
N GLY A 208 -25.71 18.64 -37.09
CA GLY A 208 -25.65 17.80 -35.89
C GLY A 208 -24.54 16.76 -35.90
N LEU A 209 -24.37 16.02 -37.01
CA LEU A 209 -23.45 14.87 -37.12
C LEU A 209 -22.33 15.08 -38.15
N SER A 210 -22.59 15.81 -39.23
CA SER A 210 -21.61 16.09 -40.29
C SER A 210 -20.38 16.85 -39.80
N SER A 211 -20.56 17.71 -38.78
CA SER A 211 -19.47 18.44 -38.11
C SER A 211 -18.60 17.56 -37.20
N LEU A 212 -19.09 16.37 -36.81
CA LEU A 212 -18.35 15.44 -35.96
C LEU A 212 -17.44 14.52 -36.76
N LEU A 213 -17.75 14.27 -38.04
CA LEU A 213 -16.98 13.37 -38.89
C LEU A 213 -15.49 13.77 -38.99
N PRO A 214 -15.13 15.06 -39.24
CA PRO A 214 -13.72 15.45 -39.27
C PRO A 214 -13.03 15.28 -37.92
N ALA A 215 -13.71 15.58 -36.81
CA ALA A 215 -13.17 15.40 -35.47
C ALA A 215 -12.92 13.92 -35.17
N PHE A 216 -13.84 13.05 -35.56
CA PHE A 216 -13.71 11.60 -35.40
C PHE A 216 -12.56 11.03 -36.24
N VAL A 217 -12.41 11.47 -37.49
CA VAL A 217 -11.28 11.05 -38.35
C VAL A 217 -9.94 11.52 -37.77
N ILE A 218 -9.86 12.78 -37.30
CA ILE A 218 -8.66 13.29 -36.64
C ILE A 218 -8.37 12.50 -35.36
N ALA A 219 -9.38 12.19 -34.57
CA ALA A 219 -9.23 11.40 -33.35
C ALA A 219 -8.68 9.98 -33.64
N LEU A 220 -9.23 9.30 -34.66
CA LEU A 220 -8.72 8.01 -35.11
C LEU A 220 -7.26 8.09 -35.59
N LEU A 221 -6.90 9.13 -36.33
CA LEU A 221 -5.52 9.33 -36.79
C LEU A 221 -4.57 9.59 -35.62
N VAL A 222 -4.93 10.48 -34.69
CA VAL A 222 -4.09 10.82 -33.53
C VAL A 222 -3.88 9.59 -32.65
N VAL A 223 -4.95 8.87 -32.33
CA VAL A 223 -4.87 7.67 -31.48
C VAL A 223 -4.15 6.54 -32.22
N GLY A 224 -4.47 6.30 -33.49
CA GLY A 224 -3.82 5.24 -34.29
C GLY A 224 -2.33 5.49 -34.52
N VAL A 225 -1.92 6.74 -34.76
CA VAL A 225 -0.49 7.09 -34.83
C VAL A 225 0.16 6.93 -33.46
N GLY A 226 -0.52 7.34 -32.38
CA GLY A 226 -0.01 7.21 -31.02
C GLY A 226 0.27 5.76 -30.62
N THR A 227 -0.63 4.83 -30.99
CA THR A 227 -0.47 3.40 -30.65
C THR A 227 0.46 2.66 -31.60
N ALA A 228 0.55 3.05 -32.87
CA ALA A 228 1.46 2.44 -33.84
C ALA A 228 2.89 3.04 -33.81
N ALA A 229 3.09 4.16 -33.12
CA ALA A 229 4.40 4.80 -33.02
C ALA A 229 5.40 3.89 -32.28
N PRO A 230 6.61 3.67 -32.85
CA PRO A 230 7.68 2.97 -32.13
C PRO A 230 8.02 3.69 -30.83
N ALA A 231 8.36 2.95 -29.77
CA ALA A 231 8.73 3.52 -28.47
C ALA A 231 9.85 4.58 -28.53
N GLY A 232 10.70 4.56 -29.58
CA GLY A 232 11.73 5.57 -29.82
C GLY A 232 11.23 6.91 -30.38
N PHE A 233 10.02 6.98 -30.97
CA PHE A 233 9.46 8.22 -31.50
C PHE A 233 8.80 9.09 -30.41
N SER A 234 8.31 8.49 -29.33
CA SER A 234 7.67 9.22 -28.23
C SER A 234 8.68 10.02 -27.39
N SER A 235 9.91 9.51 -27.22
CA SER A 235 10.89 10.09 -26.30
C SER A 235 11.57 11.39 -26.78
N SER A 236 11.56 11.69 -28.08
CA SER A 236 12.24 12.89 -28.62
C SER A 236 11.28 14.04 -28.94
N ALA A 237 10.11 13.74 -29.51
CA ALA A 237 9.14 14.76 -29.88
C ALA A 237 8.18 15.14 -28.72
N VAL A 238 7.83 14.18 -27.87
CA VAL A 238 6.81 14.38 -26.81
C VAL A 238 7.47 14.84 -25.51
N ARG A 239 8.73 14.48 -25.28
CA ARG A 239 9.42 14.77 -24.02
C ARG A 239 9.41 16.24 -23.59
N PRO A 240 9.63 17.25 -24.45
CA PRO A 240 9.52 18.66 -24.03
C PRO A 240 8.09 19.05 -23.63
N MET A 241 7.08 18.50 -24.32
CA MET A 241 5.67 18.74 -24.01
C MET A 241 5.26 18.02 -22.72
N ALA A 242 5.78 16.81 -22.51
CA ALA A 242 5.54 16.02 -21.30
C ALA A 242 6.22 16.65 -20.09
N GLU A 243 7.45 17.13 -20.22
CA GLU A 243 8.18 17.88 -19.17
C GLU A 243 7.43 19.18 -18.81
N TYR A 244 6.94 19.92 -19.82
CA TYR A 244 6.12 21.11 -19.59
C TYR A 244 4.77 20.77 -18.91
N ALA A 245 4.07 19.72 -19.36
CA ALA A 245 2.81 19.30 -18.75
C ALA A 245 3.01 18.75 -17.32
N SER A 246 4.09 18.01 -17.09
CA SER A 246 4.50 17.46 -15.80
C SER A 246 4.80 18.58 -14.81
N SER A 247 5.63 19.57 -15.19
CA SER A 247 5.94 20.71 -14.31
C SER A 247 4.68 21.49 -13.91
N GLN A 248 3.76 21.73 -14.84
CA GLN A 248 2.48 22.39 -14.54
C GLN A 248 1.57 21.55 -13.64
N TYR A 249 1.59 20.23 -13.79
CA TYR A 249 0.85 19.32 -12.92
C TYR A 249 1.41 19.31 -11.51
N ILE A 250 2.73 19.17 -11.35
CA ILE A 250 3.42 19.17 -10.04
C ILE A 250 3.16 20.50 -9.32
N GLU A 251 3.33 21.64 -9.99
CA GLU A 251 3.02 22.96 -9.42
C GLU A 251 1.55 23.12 -9.00
N ALA A 252 0.61 22.47 -9.69
CA ALA A 252 -0.80 22.49 -9.35
C ALA A 252 -1.12 21.54 -8.19
N GLN A 253 -0.46 20.38 -8.13
CA GLN A 253 -0.55 19.41 -7.05
C GLN A 253 -0.01 20.02 -5.74
N ASP A 254 1.16 20.63 -5.77
CA ASP A 254 1.78 21.30 -4.62
C ASP A 254 0.89 22.41 -4.08
N ARG A 255 0.38 23.29 -4.97
CA ARG A 255 -0.59 24.34 -4.58
C ARG A 255 -1.87 23.78 -3.96
N THR A 256 -2.34 22.63 -4.45
CA THR A 256 -3.55 21.99 -3.93
C THR A 256 -3.26 21.36 -2.57
N LEU A 257 -2.12 20.70 -2.40
CA LEU A 257 -1.68 20.11 -1.14
C LEU A 257 -1.42 21.17 -0.07
N ASP A 258 -0.79 22.29 -0.42
CA ASP A 258 -0.60 23.44 0.46
C ASP A 258 -1.94 24.05 0.90
N TRP A 259 -2.89 24.14 -0.03
CA TRP A 259 -4.24 24.62 0.29
C TRP A 259 -5.02 23.66 1.19
N ILE A 260 -4.92 22.34 0.96
CA ILE A 260 -5.57 21.29 1.77
C ILE A 260 -4.96 21.25 3.17
N SER A 261 -3.64 21.19 3.27
CA SER A 261 -2.91 21.14 4.55
C SER A 261 -3.14 22.40 5.37
N GLY A 262 -3.07 23.59 4.75
CA GLY A 262 -3.34 24.86 5.42
C GLY A 262 -4.79 25.07 5.86
N LYS A 263 -5.76 24.32 5.31
CA LYS A 263 -7.17 24.40 5.72
C LYS A 263 -7.62 23.35 6.71
N LEU A 264 -7.02 22.16 6.66
CA LEU A 264 -7.47 21.00 7.44
C LEU A 264 -6.59 20.73 8.65
N ASP A 265 -5.52 21.52 8.85
CA ASP A 265 -4.57 21.38 9.98
C ASP A 265 -4.09 19.93 10.15
N LEU A 266 -3.94 19.22 9.02
CA LEU A 266 -3.53 17.81 8.97
C LEU A 266 -2.01 17.66 9.18
N SER A 267 -1.27 18.76 9.22
CA SER A 267 0.14 18.78 9.58
C SER A 267 0.27 18.90 11.10
N GLY A 268 0.21 17.77 11.79
CA GLY A 268 0.73 17.68 13.14
C GLY A 268 2.14 18.26 13.20
N SER A 269 2.42 19.03 14.25
CA SER A 269 3.71 19.67 14.50
C SER A 269 4.85 18.64 14.51
N GLY A 270 5.62 18.54 13.43
CA GLY A 270 6.84 17.71 13.43
C GLY A 270 7.44 17.23 12.12
N THR A 271 6.94 17.56 10.93
CA THR A 271 7.49 16.98 9.69
C THR A 271 8.60 17.82 9.06
N ALA A 272 9.77 17.20 8.91
CA ALA A 272 10.90 17.67 8.11
C ALA A 272 10.50 17.86 6.64
N SER A 273 11.14 18.82 5.96
CA SER A 273 10.78 19.26 4.61
C SER A 273 10.92 18.17 3.54
N LEU A 274 10.27 18.37 2.39
CA LEU A 274 10.26 17.49 1.20
C LEU A 274 11.64 17.02 0.69
N ASP A 275 12.72 17.71 1.05
CA ASP A 275 14.09 17.35 0.64
C ASP A 275 14.77 16.31 1.55
N SER A 276 14.11 15.84 2.61
CA SER A 276 14.76 15.07 3.69
C SER A 276 14.61 13.56 3.58
N PHE A 277 13.77 13.04 2.69
CA PHE A 277 13.53 11.59 2.59
C PHE A 277 14.29 10.97 1.41
N PRO A 278 15.11 9.94 1.64
CA PRO A 278 15.72 9.15 0.58
C PRO A 278 14.65 8.51 -0.31
N ARG A 279 14.93 8.46 -1.61
CA ARG A 279 14.01 7.96 -2.65
C ARG A 279 14.08 6.43 -2.75
N TYR A 280 13.09 5.80 -3.40
CA TYR A 280 12.90 4.34 -3.63
C TYR A 280 14.08 3.53 -4.23
N THR A 281 15.23 4.16 -4.47
CA THR A 281 16.38 3.61 -5.20
C THR A 281 17.61 3.38 -4.31
N ALA A 282 17.52 3.66 -3.01
CA ALA A 282 18.55 3.36 -2.03
C ALA A 282 17.94 2.60 -0.83
N PHE A 283 18.69 1.65 -0.28
CA PHE A 283 18.37 0.99 0.98
C PHE A 283 18.88 1.86 2.14
N ASP A 284 18.13 2.90 2.45
CA ASP A 284 18.44 3.86 3.52
C ASP A 284 17.51 3.62 4.73
N ASP A 285 17.65 4.38 5.80
CA ASP A 285 16.84 4.21 7.02
C ASP A 285 15.36 4.60 6.82
N ALA A 286 15.03 5.29 5.73
CA ALA A 286 13.65 5.58 5.34
C ALA A 286 13.47 5.63 3.81
N PHE A 287 12.26 5.33 3.34
CA PHE A 287 11.86 5.56 1.95
C PHE A 287 10.44 6.12 1.84
N SER A 288 10.22 7.01 0.85
CA SER A 288 8.89 7.51 0.50
C SER A 288 8.18 6.60 -0.50
N VAL A 289 6.88 6.36 -0.33
CA VAL A 289 6.06 5.65 -1.32
C VAL A 289 5.79 6.58 -2.52
N GLY A 290 6.37 6.23 -3.67
CA GLY A 290 6.29 7.02 -4.90
C GLY A 290 7.59 7.76 -5.25
N GLY A 291 7.74 8.11 -6.53
CA GLY A 291 8.94 8.73 -7.11
C GLY A 291 9.47 7.98 -8.33
N ASP A 292 10.41 8.58 -9.04
CA ASP A 292 11.02 7.95 -10.22
C ASP A 292 11.85 6.72 -9.81
N LEU A 293 11.43 5.55 -10.30
CA LEU A 293 12.18 4.29 -10.18
C LEU A 293 13.34 4.32 -11.17
N ASN A 294 14.53 4.70 -10.72
CA ASN A 294 15.75 4.59 -11.52
C ASN A 294 16.33 3.17 -11.39
N LEU A 295 15.65 2.20 -12.00
CA LEU A 295 16.12 0.81 -12.05
C LEU A 295 17.18 0.67 -13.13
N SER A 296 18.26 -0.04 -12.81
CA SER A 296 19.29 -0.41 -13.79
C SER A 296 19.28 -1.92 -13.99
N ASP A 297 19.57 -2.38 -15.20
CA ASP A 297 19.76 -3.81 -15.51
C ASP A 297 21.14 -4.32 -15.09
N ARG A 298 21.91 -3.54 -14.34
CA ARG A 298 23.22 -3.95 -13.86
C ARG A 298 23.02 -4.99 -12.75
N PRO A 299 23.65 -6.18 -12.86
CA PRO A 299 23.56 -7.17 -11.79
C PRO A 299 24.38 -6.71 -10.58
N GLU A 300 23.72 -6.66 -9.41
CA GLU A 300 24.34 -6.23 -8.15
C GLU A 300 24.83 -7.43 -7.31
N VAL A 301 24.13 -8.56 -7.37
CA VAL A 301 24.40 -9.75 -6.55
C VAL A 301 24.20 -11.02 -7.39
N LEU A 302 25.08 -12.00 -7.20
CA LEU A 302 24.89 -13.37 -7.68
C LEU A 302 24.57 -14.27 -6.49
N VAL A 303 23.41 -14.91 -6.51
CA VAL A 303 23.01 -15.90 -5.49
C VAL A 303 23.04 -17.28 -6.11
N ARG A 304 23.73 -18.22 -5.45
CA ARG A 304 23.68 -19.64 -5.77
C ARG A 304 23.04 -20.38 -4.60
N THR A 305 21.97 -21.10 -4.87
CA THR A 305 21.26 -21.92 -3.89
C THR A 305 20.93 -23.27 -4.51
N GLN A 306 20.80 -24.30 -3.67
CA GLN A 306 20.30 -25.62 -4.08
C GLN A 306 18.77 -25.70 -4.09
N SER A 307 18.09 -24.68 -3.55
CA SER A 307 16.63 -24.58 -3.46
C SER A 307 16.04 -23.54 -4.43
N VAL A 308 14.77 -23.17 -4.25
CA VAL A 308 14.14 -22.06 -4.97
C VAL A 308 14.87 -20.76 -4.62
N ALA A 309 15.03 -19.86 -5.60
CA ALA A 309 15.67 -18.56 -5.39
C ALA A 309 15.03 -17.83 -4.19
N PRO A 310 15.80 -17.53 -3.14
CA PRO A 310 15.26 -16.91 -1.93
C PRO A 310 14.98 -15.43 -2.16
N TYR A 311 14.02 -14.89 -1.40
CA TYR A 311 13.91 -13.45 -1.25
C TYR A 311 15.10 -12.94 -0.45
N LEU A 312 15.78 -11.93 -0.99
CA LEU A 312 16.86 -11.23 -0.30
C LEU A 312 16.29 -10.04 0.45
N SER A 313 16.57 -10.00 1.75
CA SER A 313 16.30 -8.86 2.61
C SER A 313 17.49 -7.91 2.58
N ALA A 314 17.18 -6.61 2.44
CA ALA A 314 18.15 -5.52 2.44
C ALA A 314 18.01 -4.65 3.69
N GLN A 315 16.78 -4.20 3.96
CA GLN A 315 16.42 -3.35 5.08
C GLN A 315 15.01 -3.74 5.54
N SER A 316 14.76 -3.66 6.86
CA SER A 316 13.43 -3.78 7.44
C SER A 316 12.96 -2.41 7.95
N TYR A 317 11.72 -2.05 7.62
CA TYR A 317 11.05 -0.84 8.09
C TYR A 317 9.83 -1.24 8.90
N ASP A 318 9.58 -0.52 9.99
CA ASP A 318 8.60 -0.88 11.02
C ASP A 318 7.61 0.26 11.33
N SER A 319 7.91 1.50 10.94
CA SER A 319 7.01 2.65 11.11
C SER A 319 6.51 3.19 9.77
N TYR A 320 5.19 3.36 9.64
CA TYR A 320 4.55 3.99 8.47
C TYR A 320 4.19 5.44 8.77
N THR A 321 4.78 6.39 8.04
CA THR A 321 4.64 7.83 8.29
C THR A 321 3.45 8.48 7.57
N GLY A 322 2.61 7.69 6.89
CA GLY A 322 1.54 8.19 6.03
C GLY A 322 1.99 8.56 4.60
N ARG A 323 3.31 8.63 4.36
CA ARG A 323 3.92 8.89 3.04
C ARG A 323 5.04 7.92 2.67
N GLY A 324 5.53 7.15 3.64
CA GLY A 324 6.72 6.33 3.51
C GLY A 324 6.82 5.35 4.66
N TRP A 325 7.88 4.56 4.63
CA TRP A 325 8.27 3.72 5.75
C TRP A 325 9.65 4.16 6.26
N GLU A 326 9.85 4.05 7.57
CA GLU A 326 11.13 4.32 8.24
C GLU A 326 11.48 3.16 9.19
N SER A 327 12.77 2.98 9.45
CA SER A 327 13.30 2.00 10.39
C SER A 327 13.54 2.69 11.74
N THR A 328 12.78 2.32 12.76
CA THR A 328 12.91 2.83 14.14
C THR A 328 13.78 1.94 15.02
N VAL A 329 14.50 0.99 14.40
CA VAL A 329 15.40 0.06 15.10
C VAL A 329 16.46 0.82 15.91
N GLU A 330 16.94 1.97 15.40
CA GLU A 330 17.89 2.82 16.13
C GLU A 330 17.23 3.64 17.26
N ASP A 331 15.99 4.09 17.08
CA ASP A 331 15.27 4.91 18.06
C ASP A 331 14.72 4.09 19.24
N THR A 332 14.40 2.82 18.99
CA THR A 332 13.99 1.86 20.03
C THR A 332 15.18 1.24 20.76
N PHE A 333 16.40 1.54 20.29
CA PHE A 333 17.62 1.04 20.87
C PHE A 333 18.16 2.03 21.91
N GLU A 334 18.19 1.62 23.18
CA GLU A 334 18.84 2.38 24.25
C GLU A 334 20.37 2.31 24.08
N ALA A 335 20.90 3.13 23.18
CA ALA A 335 22.31 3.16 22.83
C ALA A 335 23.21 3.54 24.01
N GLU A 336 22.71 4.32 24.97
CA GLU A 336 23.39 4.69 26.21
C GLU A 336 22.49 4.42 27.42
N ARG A 337 22.94 3.52 28.30
CA ARG A 337 22.30 3.29 29.59
C ARG A 337 22.69 4.41 30.57
N PRO A 338 21.95 4.66 31.67
CA PRO A 338 22.32 5.62 32.72
C PRO A 338 23.71 5.42 33.35
N ASP A 339 24.37 4.28 33.14
CA ASP A 339 25.75 3.99 33.55
C ASP A 339 26.82 4.49 32.56
N GLY A 340 26.41 5.02 31.40
CA GLY A 340 27.28 5.58 30.36
C GLY A 340 27.88 4.55 29.40
N VAL A 341 27.47 3.28 29.45
CA VAL A 341 27.94 2.25 28.51
C VAL A 341 27.17 2.37 27.19
N ARG A 342 27.92 2.42 26.08
CA ARG A 342 27.36 2.44 24.72
C ARG A 342 27.20 1.04 24.17
N TYR A 343 26.02 0.71 23.68
CA TYR A 343 25.73 -0.54 22.99
C TYR A 343 25.58 -0.33 21.48
N SER A 344 25.66 -1.40 20.68
CA SER A 344 25.42 -1.39 19.23
C SER A 344 24.38 -2.45 18.86
N PRO A 345 23.43 -2.18 17.94
CA PRO A 345 22.49 -3.19 17.44
C PRO A 345 23.18 -4.28 16.58
N GLU A 346 24.47 -4.13 16.29
CA GLU A 346 25.26 -5.09 15.54
C GLU A 346 25.97 -6.09 16.46
N LEU A 347 25.76 -7.38 16.20
CA LEU A 347 26.49 -8.48 16.83
C LEU A 347 27.49 -9.08 15.85
N THR A 348 28.74 -9.26 16.28
CA THR A 348 29.78 -9.90 15.46
C THR A 348 29.86 -11.39 15.74
N PHE A 349 29.70 -12.21 14.69
CA PHE A 349 29.79 -13.66 14.73
C PHE A 349 31.09 -14.16 14.09
N ARG A 350 31.66 -15.24 14.64
CA ARG A 350 32.79 -15.94 14.04
C ARG A 350 32.33 -16.83 12.87
N PRO A 351 33.22 -17.17 11.93
CA PRO A 351 32.99 -18.22 10.95
C PRO A 351 32.44 -19.50 11.60
N GLY A 352 31.32 -20.02 11.07
CA GLY A 352 30.64 -21.23 11.53
C GLY A 352 29.89 -21.09 12.86
N GLN A 353 29.83 -19.91 13.46
CA GLN A 353 29.11 -19.71 14.71
C GLN A 353 27.60 -19.74 14.47
N GLU A 354 26.96 -20.81 14.92
CA GLU A 354 25.51 -21.00 14.79
C GLU A 354 24.73 -20.21 15.84
N LEU A 355 23.61 -19.62 15.39
CA LEU A 355 22.60 -19.01 16.22
C LEU A 355 21.41 -19.98 16.38
N PRO A 356 21.13 -20.47 17.60
CA PRO A 356 19.97 -21.30 17.88
C PRO A 356 18.69 -20.47 17.77
N TYR A 357 17.69 -21.01 17.07
CA TYR A 357 16.32 -20.52 17.16
C TYR A 357 15.37 -21.68 17.50
N SER A 358 14.16 -21.38 17.97
CA SER A 358 13.08 -22.36 18.11
C SER A 358 12.38 -22.55 16.75
N PHE A 359 12.46 -23.74 16.15
CA PHE A 359 12.23 -23.96 14.71
C PHE A 359 11.13 -24.98 14.37
N ASP A 360 9.95 -24.95 15.01
CA ASP A 360 8.95 -26.00 14.68
C ASP A 360 8.37 -25.89 13.25
N GLU A 361 8.54 -24.75 12.54
CA GLU A 361 7.97 -24.54 11.20
C GLU A 361 8.91 -23.93 10.14
N ARG A 362 10.23 -23.80 10.41
CA ARG A 362 11.16 -23.13 9.48
C ARG A 362 12.14 -24.11 8.82
N ILE A 363 12.53 -23.82 7.57
CA ILE A 363 13.49 -24.61 6.79
C ILE A 363 14.80 -23.82 6.66
N SER A 364 15.93 -24.44 6.99
CA SER A 364 17.25 -23.85 6.76
C SER A 364 17.58 -23.80 5.27
N VAL A 365 18.03 -22.66 4.79
CA VAL A 365 18.41 -22.42 3.39
C VAL A 365 19.89 -22.08 3.32
N GLN A 366 20.66 -22.90 2.62
CA GLN A 366 22.06 -22.61 2.32
C GLN A 366 22.15 -21.87 0.99
N MET A 367 22.85 -20.74 1.00
CA MET A 367 23.10 -19.94 -0.19
C MET A 367 24.49 -19.34 -0.17
N GLU A 368 25.11 -19.29 -1.36
CA GLU A 368 26.35 -18.55 -1.62
C GLU A 368 25.95 -17.21 -2.26
N VAL A 369 26.27 -16.11 -1.58
CA VAL A 369 25.99 -14.75 -2.05
C VAL A 369 27.31 -14.11 -2.47
N THR A 370 27.40 -13.70 -3.73
CA THR A 370 28.56 -12.97 -4.27
C THR A 370 28.14 -11.57 -4.66
N SER A 371 28.74 -10.56 -4.02
CA SER A 371 28.56 -9.16 -4.40
C SER A 371 29.28 -8.87 -5.73
N LEU A 372 28.55 -8.35 -6.72
CA LEU A 372 29.08 -8.02 -8.06
C LEU A 372 29.38 -6.52 -8.22
N THR A 373 28.72 -5.68 -7.42
CA THR A 373 28.99 -4.25 -7.29
C THR A 373 29.19 -3.94 -5.80
N PRO A 374 30.22 -3.17 -5.40
CA PRO A 374 30.41 -2.83 -4.00
C PRO A 374 29.29 -1.91 -3.50
N VAL A 375 28.26 -2.47 -2.91
CA VAL A 375 27.25 -1.76 -2.10
C VAL A 375 27.73 -1.77 -0.65
N GLY A 376 28.85 -1.09 -0.38
CA GLY A 376 29.49 -1.11 0.94
C GLY A 376 29.94 -2.51 1.39
N GLU A 377 30.10 -2.69 2.71
CA GLU A 377 30.41 -3.97 3.36
C GLU A 377 29.14 -4.77 3.71
N THR A 378 27.97 -4.36 3.21
CA THR A 378 26.66 -4.93 3.57
C THR A 378 26.31 -6.10 2.65
N MET A 379 25.98 -7.24 3.26
CA MET A 379 25.55 -8.46 2.55
C MET A 379 24.05 -8.69 2.73
N PHE A 380 23.35 -8.95 1.62
CA PHE A 380 21.93 -9.31 1.66
C PHE A 380 21.75 -10.74 2.18
N HIS A 381 20.79 -10.94 3.07
CA HIS A 381 20.48 -12.25 3.66
C HIS A 381 19.04 -12.67 3.35
N SER A 382 18.67 -13.89 3.72
CA SER A 382 17.29 -14.38 3.58
C SER A 382 16.79 -14.85 4.95
N GLY A 383 15.64 -14.34 5.37
CA GLY A 383 15.07 -14.69 6.67
C GLY A 383 15.97 -14.30 7.84
N MET A 384 16.17 -15.22 8.79
CA MET A 384 16.98 -14.98 10.00
C MET A 384 18.39 -15.54 9.83
N TYR A 385 19.39 -14.82 10.34
CA TYR A 385 20.79 -15.23 10.28
C TYR A 385 21.05 -16.48 11.15
N GLN A 386 21.46 -17.58 10.55
CA GLN A 386 21.83 -18.79 11.29
C GLN A 386 23.34 -18.88 11.54
N THR A 387 24.14 -18.74 10.49
CA THR A 387 25.61 -18.86 10.52
C THR A 387 26.21 -18.31 9.23
N ALA A 388 27.51 -18.06 9.19
CA ALA A 388 28.26 -17.66 8.00
C ALA A 388 29.64 -18.31 7.99
N ASP A 389 30.18 -18.56 6.79
CA ASP A 389 31.54 -19.09 6.61
C ASP A 389 32.63 -18.03 6.85
N GLU A 390 32.24 -16.75 6.89
CA GLU A 390 33.11 -15.63 7.19
C GLU A 390 32.67 -14.91 8.48
N ARG A 391 33.54 -14.06 9.01
CA ARG A 391 33.17 -13.19 10.12
C ARG A 391 32.12 -12.20 9.63
N ALA A 392 30.96 -12.18 10.29
CA ALA A 392 29.85 -11.32 9.91
C ALA A 392 29.44 -10.44 11.09
N SER A 393 29.24 -9.14 10.84
CA SER A 393 28.47 -8.27 11.73
C SER A 393 27.03 -8.30 11.28
N VAL A 394 26.12 -8.68 12.16
CA VAL A 394 24.71 -8.85 11.84
C VAL A 394 23.90 -7.89 12.70
N ARG A 395 23.13 -7.03 12.05
CA ARG A 395 22.13 -6.18 12.70
C ARG A 395 20.91 -7.04 12.97
N MET A 396 20.57 -7.22 14.24
CA MET A 396 19.39 -8.00 14.65
C MET A 396 18.80 -7.45 15.94
N SER A 397 17.52 -7.76 16.18
CA SER A 397 16.87 -7.46 17.45
C SER A 397 17.42 -8.38 18.54
N TRP A 398 17.83 -7.80 19.65
CA TRP A 398 18.27 -8.52 20.84
C TRP A 398 17.80 -7.81 22.11
N ARG A 399 17.68 -8.55 23.20
CA ARG A 399 17.34 -8.06 24.53
C ARG A 399 18.56 -8.15 25.44
N GLN A 400 18.95 -7.02 26.03
CA GLN A 400 19.93 -7.02 27.12
C GLN A 400 19.29 -7.65 28.34
N LEU A 401 20.00 -8.58 28.96
CA LEU A 401 19.69 -9.15 30.27
C LEU A 401 20.78 -8.72 31.25
N ASP A 402 20.37 -8.29 32.44
CA ASP A 402 21.29 -7.87 33.52
C ASP A 402 20.86 -8.56 34.80
N GLU A 403 21.56 -9.64 35.15
CA GLU A 403 21.16 -10.60 36.18
C GLU A 403 19.65 -10.95 36.16
N GLU A 404 19.04 -11.03 34.97
CA GLU A 404 17.59 -11.24 34.84
C GLU A 404 17.23 -12.62 35.41
N PRO A 405 16.27 -12.69 36.37
CA PRO A 405 15.89 -13.95 36.99
C PRO A 405 14.83 -14.71 36.18
N PHE A 406 15.16 -15.93 35.79
CA PHE A 406 14.24 -16.92 35.21
C PHE A 406 13.90 -17.98 36.26
N LEU A 407 12.66 -17.95 36.76
CA LEU A 407 12.14 -18.89 37.76
C LEU A 407 11.83 -20.25 37.11
N LEU A 408 12.83 -21.13 37.00
CA LEU A 408 12.74 -22.36 36.22
C LEU A 408 11.62 -23.31 36.68
N ARG A 409 11.20 -23.24 37.95
CA ARG A 409 10.11 -24.09 38.49
C ARG A 409 8.71 -23.55 38.23
N ALA A 410 8.58 -22.25 38.09
CA ALA A 410 7.28 -21.56 38.01
C ALA A 410 6.93 -21.11 36.58
N MET A 411 7.94 -21.04 35.72
CA MET A 411 7.85 -20.54 34.36
C MET A 411 7.72 -21.68 33.33
N ASP A 412 6.97 -21.44 32.26
CA ASP A 412 6.96 -22.34 31.11
C ASP A 412 8.26 -22.17 30.30
N LEU A 413 8.93 -23.27 29.96
CA LEU A 413 10.16 -23.27 29.17
C LEU A 413 9.99 -22.61 27.79
N SER A 414 8.76 -22.57 27.26
CA SER A 414 8.43 -21.87 26.02
C SER A 414 8.64 -20.35 26.08
N THR A 415 8.66 -19.78 27.30
CA THR A 415 8.84 -18.33 27.53
C THR A 415 10.30 -17.92 27.76
N ILE A 416 11.19 -18.91 27.89
CA ILE A 416 12.63 -18.70 28.00
C ILE A 416 13.21 -18.50 26.59
N PRO A 417 14.11 -17.53 26.38
CA PRO A 417 14.78 -17.37 25.10
C PRO A 417 15.41 -18.69 24.60
N PRO A 418 15.31 -19.04 23.30
CA PRO A 418 15.74 -20.34 22.77
C PRO A 418 17.19 -20.72 23.11
N ASP A 419 18.07 -19.71 23.16
CA ASP A 419 19.48 -19.84 23.56
C ASP A 419 19.68 -20.46 24.95
N LEU A 420 18.74 -20.22 25.85
CA LEU A 420 18.83 -20.58 27.26
C LEU A 420 18.06 -21.86 27.57
N THR A 421 17.13 -22.28 26.71
CA THR A 421 16.28 -23.45 26.91
C THR A 421 17.08 -24.73 27.11
N GLY A 422 18.20 -24.88 26.41
CA GLY A 422 19.09 -26.02 26.56
C GLY A 422 19.69 -26.13 27.97
N VAL A 423 20.20 -25.02 28.50
CA VAL A 423 20.72 -24.95 29.88
C VAL A 423 19.61 -25.15 30.90
N ALA A 424 18.48 -24.46 30.73
CA ALA A 424 17.32 -24.58 31.62
C ALA A 424 16.78 -26.01 31.69
N SER A 425 16.72 -26.72 30.55
CA SER A 425 16.23 -28.09 30.49
C SER A 425 17.16 -29.08 31.20
N LEU A 426 18.49 -28.95 31.03
CA LEU A 426 19.47 -29.78 31.76
C LEU A 426 19.42 -29.53 33.25
N LEU A 427 19.34 -28.26 33.66
CA LEU A 427 19.19 -27.89 35.06
C LEU A 427 17.93 -28.52 35.67
N LEU A 428 16.78 -28.44 35.00
CA LEU A 428 15.53 -29.04 35.51
C LEU A 428 15.54 -30.58 35.55
N GLN A 429 16.31 -31.23 34.69
CA GLN A 429 16.44 -32.69 34.64
C GLN A 429 17.43 -33.25 35.67
N ALA A 430 18.39 -32.43 36.12
CA ALA A 430 19.38 -32.84 37.12
C ALA A 430 18.67 -33.24 38.43
N SER A 431 18.88 -34.50 38.84
CA SER A 431 18.22 -35.09 40.02
C SER A 431 18.89 -34.67 41.33
N ASP A 432 20.19 -34.35 41.28
CA ASP A 432 21.02 -33.95 42.42
C ASP A 432 22.08 -32.95 41.94
N LEU A 433 22.14 -31.78 42.60
CA LEU A 433 23.17 -30.76 42.41
C LEU A 433 24.03 -30.68 43.67
N SER A 434 25.06 -31.53 43.76
CA SER A 434 25.86 -31.69 44.98
C SER A 434 27.34 -31.36 44.79
N GLU A 435 27.79 -31.15 43.55
CA GLU A 435 29.19 -30.87 43.24
C GLU A 435 29.43 -29.35 43.15
N GLU A 436 30.20 -28.80 44.09
CA GLU A 436 30.58 -27.39 44.10
C GLU A 436 31.69 -27.12 43.07
N GLY A 437 31.41 -26.29 42.08
CA GLY A 437 32.41 -25.86 41.09
C GLY A 437 33.19 -24.62 41.54
N GLU A 438 34.14 -24.19 40.71
CA GLU A 438 35.10 -23.12 41.04
C GLU A 438 34.48 -21.75 41.35
N SER A 439 33.20 -21.54 41.00
CA SER A 439 32.45 -20.29 41.25
C SER A 439 31.42 -20.39 42.39
N GLY A 440 31.46 -21.46 43.19
CA GLY A 440 30.44 -21.72 44.23
C GLY A 440 29.07 -22.12 43.69
N LEU A 441 28.99 -22.43 42.38
CA LEU A 441 27.80 -22.98 41.74
C LEU A 441 27.74 -24.48 41.97
N LEU A 442 26.54 -25.00 42.21
CA LEU A 442 26.30 -26.44 42.34
C LEU A 442 25.99 -27.04 40.96
N TYR A 443 26.73 -28.09 40.59
CA TYR A 443 26.62 -28.78 39.30
C TYR A 443 25.97 -30.17 39.46
N PRO A 444 25.42 -30.74 38.36
CA PRO A 444 24.90 -32.10 38.37
C PRO A 444 25.94 -33.10 38.89
N ALA A 445 25.50 -34.03 39.75
CA ALA A 445 26.34 -35.10 40.27
C ALA A 445 26.77 -36.08 39.17
N ASP A 446 25.94 -36.24 38.13
CA ASP A 446 26.30 -37.02 36.95
C ASP A 446 27.35 -36.30 36.10
N SER A 447 28.46 -36.99 35.82
CA SER A 447 29.60 -36.40 35.11
C SER A 447 29.27 -36.02 33.65
N ALA A 448 28.38 -36.77 32.98
CA ALA A 448 28.04 -36.51 31.60
C ALA A 448 27.14 -35.27 31.48
N ASP A 449 26.15 -35.15 32.37
CA ASP A 449 25.30 -33.95 32.43
C ASP A 449 26.09 -32.71 32.83
N ARG A 450 27.04 -32.84 33.76
CA ARG A 450 27.96 -31.76 34.16
C ARG A 450 28.83 -31.29 32.99
N GLU A 451 29.47 -32.21 32.26
CA GLU A 451 30.28 -31.87 31.10
C GLU A 451 29.47 -31.18 30.00
N ARG A 452 28.24 -31.65 29.77
CA ARG A 452 27.32 -31.04 28.81
C ARG A 452 26.91 -29.63 29.23
N LEU A 453 26.56 -29.43 30.50
CA LEU A 453 26.21 -28.12 31.06
C LEU A 453 27.38 -27.12 30.93
N LEU A 454 28.60 -27.55 31.29
CA LEU A 454 29.81 -26.73 31.14
C LEU A 454 30.14 -26.42 29.67
N SER A 455 29.84 -27.33 28.75
CA SER A 455 29.98 -27.07 27.31
C SER A 455 29.01 -26.00 26.84
N MET A 456 27.74 -26.06 27.27
CA MET A 456 26.71 -25.08 26.90
C MET A 456 26.99 -23.72 27.54
N GLN A 457 27.45 -23.69 28.79
CA GLN A 457 27.87 -22.46 29.45
C GLN A 457 29.01 -21.78 28.69
N ARG A 458 30.05 -22.51 28.28
CA ARG A 458 31.15 -21.96 27.47
C ARG A 458 30.67 -21.43 26.11
N GLN A 459 29.74 -22.13 25.46
CA GLN A 459 29.14 -21.66 24.20
C GLN A 459 28.34 -20.36 24.38
N LEU A 460 27.68 -20.18 25.52
CA LEU A 460 26.97 -18.95 25.86
C LEU A 460 27.96 -17.82 26.21
N GLU A 461 29.01 -18.11 26.98
CA GLU A 461 30.06 -17.15 27.33
C GLU A 461 30.82 -16.65 26.09
N ASP A 462 31.08 -17.53 25.12
CA ASP A 462 31.65 -17.15 23.80
C ASP A 462 30.75 -16.15 23.04
N ARG A 463 29.47 -16.09 23.38
CA ARG A 463 28.46 -15.15 22.85
C ARG A 463 28.16 -13.99 23.81
N PHE A 464 29.01 -13.79 24.83
CA PHE A 464 28.83 -12.78 25.87
C PHE A 464 27.54 -12.95 26.70
N ILE A 465 27.03 -14.18 26.80
CA ILE A 465 25.89 -14.54 27.66
C ILE A 465 26.44 -15.33 28.85
N GLY A 466 26.50 -14.68 30.01
CA GLY A 466 26.78 -15.32 31.28
C GLY A 466 25.51 -15.92 31.89
N VAL A 467 25.59 -17.16 32.35
CA VAL A 467 24.50 -17.83 33.05
C VAL A 467 24.99 -18.34 34.41
N ARG A 468 24.20 -18.06 35.45
CA ARG A 468 24.37 -18.59 36.81
C ARG A 468 23.03 -19.10 37.31
N TRP A 469 23.04 -19.88 38.38
CA TRP A 469 21.79 -20.37 38.97
C TRP A 469 21.89 -20.47 40.49
N THR A 470 20.73 -20.44 41.14
CA THR A 470 20.58 -20.65 42.58
C THR A 470 19.84 -21.95 42.84
N VAL A 471 20.15 -22.56 43.97
CA VAL A 471 19.55 -23.82 44.44
C VAL A 471 18.72 -23.51 45.67
N ALA A 472 17.49 -24.03 45.73
CA ALA A 472 16.63 -23.88 46.89
C ALA A 472 17.05 -24.80 48.04
N ASP A 473 16.45 -24.59 49.22
CA ASP A 473 16.72 -25.38 50.44
C ASP A 473 16.46 -26.90 50.27
N ASP A 474 15.71 -27.30 49.25
CA ASP A 474 15.43 -28.70 48.91
C ASP A 474 16.48 -29.33 47.96
N GLY A 475 17.55 -28.60 47.64
CA GLY A 475 18.67 -29.10 46.83
C GLY A 475 18.44 -29.10 45.32
N ARG A 476 17.34 -28.51 44.81
CA ARG A 476 17.10 -28.40 43.36
C ARG A 476 17.16 -26.95 42.87
N ILE A 477 17.38 -26.75 41.57
CA ILE A 477 17.46 -25.41 40.96
C ILE A 477 16.17 -24.64 41.18
N ASP A 478 16.30 -23.37 41.56
CA ASP A 478 15.18 -22.45 41.71
C ASP A 478 15.18 -21.40 40.60
N THR A 479 16.25 -20.60 40.53
CA THR A 479 16.35 -19.46 39.60
C THR A 479 17.61 -19.56 38.74
N MET A 480 17.48 -19.26 37.46
CA MET A 480 18.60 -19.03 36.54
C MET A 480 18.75 -17.52 36.31
N LEU A 481 19.93 -16.99 36.59
CA LEU A 481 20.30 -15.59 36.41
C LEU A 481 21.10 -15.44 35.13
N VAL A 482 20.64 -14.57 34.23
CA VAL A 482 21.28 -14.39 32.92
C VAL A 482 21.75 -12.95 32.75
N THR A 483 22.97 -12.79 32.24
CA THR A 483 23.58 -11.49 31.96
C THR A 483 24.19 -11.55 30.56
N GLY A 484 23.80 -10.62 29.67
CA GLY A 484 24.30 -10.62 28.30
C GLY A 484 23.25 -10.19 27.29
N GLN A 485 23.53 -10.44 26.01
CA GLN A 485 22.68 -10.06 24.89
C GLN A 485 22.07 -11.31 24.26
N VAL A 486 20.74 -11.41 24.29
CA VAL A 486 20.03 -12.57 23.74
C VAL A 486 19.17 -12.13 22.56
N PRO A 487 19.30 -12.73 21.36
CA PRO A 487 18.44 -12.45 20.22
C PRO A 487 16.95 -12.62 20.55
N VAL A 488 16.08 -11.78 19.96
CA VAL A 488 14.61 -11.82 20.16
C VAL A 488 13.87 -11.95 18.84
#